data_AF-A0A2A5W496-F1
#
_entry.id   AF-A0A2A5W496-F1
#
_cell.length_a   1.000
_cell.length_b   1.000
_cell.length_c   1.000
_cell.angle_alpha   90.00
_cell.angle_beta   90.00
_cell.angle_gamma   90.00
#
_symmetry.space_group_name_H-M   'P 1'
#
loop_
_entity.id
_entity.type
_entity.pdbx_description
1 polymer ?
#
loop_
_entity_poly.entity_id
_entity_poly.type
_entity_poly.pdbx_seq_one_letter_code
_entity_poly.pdbx_strand_id
1 'polypeptide(L)'
;MANPKQKLNWCKARLGKDMNWWIHEISDPIHWDVDGLGIIDPRQFQYLVELFENMQEYGLQTGLIENAFYTFAIESVEEDKTVYLKRIKDNILDSDEQLFALPDMLDEDKSPYADLVDHAIKLRVKLLNDLIDFSQKLTAEELEEEIREVQNNDFMEGRATHFFNELSSILEYVPEGFELEEDEATVDKNVDEALEKDLADVEAAPDEDIETDETMKWDEEEETEEEYEETTSPPEDK
;
A
#
# COMPACT_ATOMS: atom_id res chain seq x y z
N MET A 1 33.15 17.30 -3.70
CA MET A 1 31.73 17.58 -3.39
C MET A 1 31.27 16.44 -2.52
N ALA A 2 30.78 16.73 -1.31
CA ALA A 2 30.41 15.68 -0.38
C ALA A 2 29.15 15.00 -0.92
N ASN A 3 29.23 13.72 -1.33
CA ASN A 3 28.04 12.89 -1.46
C ASN A 3 27.51 12.69 -0.04
N PRO A 4 26.37 13.28 0.35
CA PRO A 4 25.73 12.86 1.58
C PRO A 4 25.32 11.41 1.32
N LYS A 5 26.06 10.46 1.90
CA LYS A 5 25.63 9.07 1.94
C LYS A 5 24.24 9.09 2.58
N GLN A 6 23.19 8.90 1.78
CA GLN A 6 21.84 8.65 2.28
C GLN A 6 21.94 7.45 3.21
N LYS A 7 21.71 7.72 4.49
CA LYS A 7 22.05 6.84 5.61
C LYS A 7 20.76 6.32 6.22
N LEU A 8 19.83 5.92 5.36
CA LEU A 8 18.75 5.07 5.83
C LEU A 8 19.40 3.77 6.33
N ASN A 9 19.41 3.57 7.64
CA ASN A 9 20.05 2.43 8.31
C ASN A 9 19.03 1.64 9.14
N TRP A 10 17.97 2.29 9.59
CA TRP A 10 16.89 1.69 10.34
C TRP A 10 15.60 2.49 10.17
N CYS A 11 14.48 1.83 10.37
CA CYS A 11 13.17 2.45 10.53
C CYS A 11 12.39 1.70 11.63
N LYS A 12 11.33 2.31 12.13
CA LYS A 12 10.33 1.67 12.97
C LYS A 12 9.02 1.64 12.22
N ALA A 13 8.37 0.49 12.17
CA ALA A 13 7.10 0.31 11.51
C ALA A 13 6.02 -0.19 12.47
N ARG A 14 4.77 0.17 12.20
CA ARG A 14 3.60 -0.29 12.95
C ARG A 14 2.50 -0.74 11.99
N LEU A 15 1.70 -1.70 12.44
CA LEU A 15 0.52 -2.13 11.68
C LEU A 15 -0.57 -1.06 11.78
N GLY A 16 -1.08 -0.62 10.64
CA GLY A 16 -2.20 0.29 10.50
C GLY A 16 -3.55 -0.38 10.73
N LYS A 17 -4.61 0.42 10.76
CA LYS A 17 -6.00 -0.09 10.84
C LYS A 17 -6.45 -0.80 9.57
N ASP A 18 -5.79 -0.51 8.47
CA ASP A 18 -5.97 -1.08 7.14
C ASP A 18 -5.16 -2.37 6.94
N MET A 19 -4.58 -2.92 8.01
CA MET A 19 -3.75 -4.13 7.99
C MET A 19 -2.45 -4.00 7.18
N ASN A 20 -2.06 -2.79 6.79
CA ASN A 20 -0.78 -2.51 6.15
C ASN A 20 0.27 -2.03 7.16
N TRP A 21 1.55 -2.19 6.82
CA TRP A 21 2.65 -1.71 7.64
C TRP A 21 3.07 -0.31 7.23
N TRP A 22 3.15 0.58 8.20
CA TRP A 22 3.48 1.99 7.99
C TRP A 22 4.69 2.39 8.81
N ILE A 23 5.61 3.14 8.21
CA ILE A 23 6.78 3.69 8.90
C ILE A 23 6.33 4.81 9.83
N HIS A 24 6.75 4.74 11.09
CA HIS A 24 6.47 5.76 12.10
C HIS A 24 7.73 6.58 12.45
N GLU A 25 8.90 5.95 12.43
CA GLU A 25 10.19 6.63 12.66
C GLU A 25 11.24 6.14 11.67
N ILE A 26 12.15 7.02 11.28
CA ILE A 26 13.19 6.70 10.30
C ILE A 26 14.53 7.33 10.67
N SER A 27 15.63 6.68 10.33
CA SER A 27 16.97 7.16 10.67
C SER A 27 17.43 8.38 9.87
N ASP A 28 16.71 8.75 8.80
CA ASP A 28 17.05 9.86 7.91
C ASP A 28 15.82 10.76 7.62
N PRO A 29 15.30 11.47 8.64
CA PRO A 29 14.07 12.28 8.53
C PRO A 29 14.25 13.56 7.68
N ILE A 30 15.44 13.79 7.13
CA ILE A 30 15.71 14.94 6.26
C ILE A 30 15.28 14.63 4.82
N HIS A 31 15.47 13.38 4.39
CA HIS A 31 15.23 12.94 3.02
C HIS A 31 13.97 12.08 2.88
N TRP A 32 13.40 11.63 4.00
CA TRP A 32 12.19 10.82 4.02
C TRP A 32 11.10 11.52 4.80
N ASP A 33 9.93 11.61 4.19
CA ASP A 33 8.69 11.87 4.91
C ASP A 33 8.13 10.54 5.42
N VAL A 34 7.73 10.51 6.69
CA VAL A 34 7.13 9.32 7.32
C VAL A 34 5.61 9.33 7.19
N ASP A 35 5.01 10.49 6.89
CA ASP A 35 3.57 10.59 6.76
C ASP A 35 3.09 9.83 5.52
N GLY A 36 2.23 8.82 5.72
CA GLY A 36 1.79 7.94 4.65
C GLY A 36 2.89 7.08 4.01
N LEU A 37 4.03 6.87 4.68
CA LEU A 37 5.10 6.04 4.12
C LEU A 37 4.88 4.55 4.44
N GLY A 38 4.36 3.81 3.46
CA GLY A 38 4.15 2.37 3.55
C GLY A 38 5.46 1.57 3.51
N ILE A 39 5.46 0.38 4.09
CA ILE A 39 6.53 -0.60 3.92
C ILE A 39 5.93 -1.97 3.66
N ILE A 40 6.42 -2.67 2.64
CA ILE A 40 5.89 -3.96 2.22
C ILE A 40 6.42 -5.02 3.16
N ASP A 41 5.53 -5.80 3.76
CA ASP A 41 5.94 -6.91 4.63
C ASP A 41 6.36 -8.16 3.83
N PRO A 42 7.06 -9.12 4.44
CA PRO A 42 7.57 -10.29 3.74
C PRO A 42 6.50 -11.12 3.00
N ARG A 43 5.28 -11.20 3.53
CA ARG A 43 4.18 -11.96 2.91
C ARG A 43 3.61 -11.22 1.71
N GLN A 44 3.38 -9.92 1.87
CA GLN A 44 3.00 -9.03 0.77
C GLN A 44 4.03 -9.08 -0.35
N PHE A 45 5.31 -9.04 -0.01
CA PHE A 45 6.38 -9.09 -1.00
C PHE A 45 6.43 -10.44 -1.72
N GLN A 46 6.28 -11.56 -1.01
CA GLN A 46 6.20 -12.88 -1.62
C GLN A 46 5.05 -12.97 -2.63
N TYR A 47 3.88 -12.43 -2.28
CA TYR A 47 2.74 -12.37 -3.19
C TYR A 47 3.07 -11.58 -4.47
N LEU A 48 3.72 -10.42 -4.34
CA LEU A 48 4.18 -9.66 -5.50
C LEU A 48 5.18 -10.46 -6.36
N VAL A 49 6.07 -11.24 -5.75
CA VAL A 49 7.00 -12.12 -6.47
C VAL A 49 6.24 -13.15 -7.30
N GLU A 50 5.23 -13.81 -6.73
CA GLU A 50 4.38 -14.76 -7.45
C GLU A 50 3.68 -14.11 -8.66
N LEU A 51 3.16 -12.88 -8.49
CA LEU A 51 2.57 -12.12 -9.59
C LEU A 51 3.59 -11.74 -10.67
N PHE A 52 4.81 -11.36 -10.27
CA PHE A 52 5.90 -11.07 -11.19
C PHE A 52 6.37 -12.33 -11.94
N GLU A 53 6.41 -13.49 -11.29
CA GLU A 53 6.80 -14.75 -11.92
C GLU A 53 5.90 -15.10 -13.12
N ASN A 54 4.60 -14.80 -13.04
CA ASN A 54 3.66 -14.95 -14.15
C ASN A 54 4.00 -14.05 -15.37
N MET A 55 4.84 -13.05 -15.19
CA MET A 55 5.27 -12.11 -16.23
C MET A 55 6.63 -12.45 -16.84
N GLN A 56 7.28 -13.54 -16.41
CA GLN A 56 8.61 -13.95 -16.89
C GLN A 56 8.65 -14.10 -18.42
N GLU A 57 7.63 -14.74 -19.00
CA GLU A 57 7.52 -14.97 -20.44
C GLU A 57 7.37 -13.68 -21.26
N TYR A 58 6.93 -12.60 -20.62
CA TYR A 58 6.73 -11.28 -21.24
C TYR A 58 7.96 -10.36 -21.13
N GLY A 59 9.06 -10.88 -20.58
CA GLY A 59 10.35 -10.21 -20.47
C GLY A 59 10.56 -9.48 -19.16
N LEU A 60 10.19 -10.11 -18.04
CA LEU A 60 10.48 -9.58 -16.71
C LEU A 60 11.98 -9.33 -16.52
N GLN A 61 12.33 -8.17 -15.96
CA GLN A 61 13.69 -7.81 -15.61
C GLN A 61 13.82 -7.88 -14.09
N THR A 62 14.25 -9.04 -13.56
CA THR A 62 14.36 -9.26 -12.11
C THR A 62 15.26 -8.24 -11.43
N GLY A 63 16.31 -7.77 -12.11
CA GLY A 63 17.18 -6.71 -11.62
C GLY A 63 16.45 -5.38 -11.34
N LEU A 64 15.30 -5.10 -11.95
CA LEU A 64 14.50 -3.93 -11.56
C LEU A 64 13.83 -4.14 -10.20
N ILE A 65 13.36 -5.36 -9.91
CA ILE A 65 12.79 -5.70 -8.60
C ILE A 65 13.88 -5.61 -7.52
N GLU A 66 15.05 -6.20 -7.75
CA GLU A 66 16.15 -6.22 -6.78
C GLU A 66 16.64 -4.82 -6.40
N ASN A 67 16.62 -3.88 -7.34
CA ASN A 67 17.12 -2.53 -7.13
C ASN A 67 16.05 -1.55 -6.64
N ALA A 68 14.76 -1.91 -6.72
CA ALA A 68 13.65 -1.03 -6.38
C ALA A 68 13.43 -0.86 -4.87
N PHE A 69 14.03 -1.70 -4.02
CA PHE A 69 13.72 -1.72 -2.59
C PHE A 69 14.97 -1.67 -1.70
N TYR A 70 14.87 -0.91 -0.62
CA TYR A 70 15.69 -1.11 0.57
C TYR A 70 15.14 -2.27 1.39
N THR A 71 16.03 -3.19 1.78
CA THR A 71 15.68 -4.37 2.57
C THR A 71 15.94 -4.16 4.06
N PHE A 72 15.00 -4.62 4.89
CA PHE A 72 15.10 -4.55 6.34
C PHE A 72 14.76 -5.87 7.01
N ALA A 73 15.57 -6.26 7.99
CA ALA A 73 15.29 -7.37 8.89
C ALA A 73 14.75 -6.88 10.23
N ILE A 74 13.93 -7.70 10.88
CA ILE A 74 13.44 -7.43 12.23
C ILE A 74 14.59 -7.57 13.23
N GLU A 75 14.92 -6.48 13.95
CA GLU A 75 15.91 -6.54 15.04
C GLU A 75 15.24 -6.73 16.40
N SER A 76 14.09 -6.09 16.63
CA SER A 76 13.31 -6.23 17.86
C SER A 76 11.85 -5.80 17.67
N VAL A 77 10.97 -6.29 18.54
CA VAL A 77 9.57 -5.85 18.65
C VAL A 77 9.38 -5.18 20.01
N GLU A 78 8.84 -3.97 20.01
CA GLU A 78 8.55 -3.17 21.21
C GLU A 78 7.20 -3.60 21.85
N GLU A 79 6.95 -3.18 23.10
CA GLU A 79 5.76 -3.59 23.86
C GLU A 79 4.43 -3.09 23.24
N ASP A 80 4.49 -1.97 22.52
CA ASP A 80 3.37 -1.37 21.79
C ASP A 80 3.11 -2.02 20.41
N LYS A 81 3.81 -3.12 20.10
CA LYS A 81 3.81 -3.82 18.80
C LYS A 81 4.50 -3.05 17.67
N THR A 82 5.23 -1.98 17.97
CA THR A 82 6.13 -1.34 17.01
C THR A 82 7.31 -2.27 16.71
N VAL A 83 7.66 -2.42 15.44
CA VAL A 83 8.77 -3.26 15.00
C VAL A 83 9.96 -2.38 14.64
N TYR A 84 11.11 -2.64 15.25
CA TYR A 84 12.37 -2.02 14.87
C TYR A 84 13.01 -2.83 13.73
N LEU A 85 13.21 -2.15 12.62
CA LEU A 85 13.69 -2.71 11.37
C LEU A 85 15.09 -2.18 11.07
N LYS A 86 16.04 -3.09 10.89
CA LYS A 86 17.43 -2.76 10.57
C LYS A 86 17.70 -3.00 9.10
N ARG A 87 18.28 -2.01 8.43
CA ARG A 87 18.65 -2.15 7.02
C ARG A 87 19.74 -3.20 6.86
N ILE A 88 19.52 -4.11 5.93
CA ILE A 88 20.51 -5.07 5.47
C ILE A 88 20.82 -4.81 3.98
N LYS A 89 21.75 -5.56 3.41
CA LYS A 89 22.14 -5.42 1.99
C LYS A 89 21.88 -6.69 1.21
N ASP A 90 21.06 -7.57 1.77
CA ASP A 90 20.78 -8.86 1.19
C ASP A 90 19.76 -8.66 0.07
N ASN A 91 19.85 -9.52 -0.94
CA ASN A 91 18.91 -9.54 -2.04
C ASN A 91 17.55 -10.02 -1.52
N ILE A 92 16.50 -9.23 -1.74
CA ILE A 92 15.16 -9.57 -1.28
C ILE A 92 14.60 -10.83 -1.94
N LEU A 93 15.05 -11.17 -3.16
CA LEU A 93 14.58 -12.33 -3.91
C LEU A 93 15.26 -13.65 -3.48
N ASP A 94 16.51 -13.58 -3.03
CA ASP A 94 17.33 -14.77 -2.72
C ASP A 94 17.52 -14.99 -1.21
N SER A 95 16.91 -14.15 -0.36
CA SER A 95 17.09 -14.21 1.09
C SER A 95 16.19 -15.27 1.72
N ASP A 96 16.78 -16.13 2.55
CA ASP A 96 16.05 -17.06 3.42
C ASP A 96 15.39 -16.34 4.62
N GLU A 97 15.78 -15.11 4.91
CA GLU A 97 15.20 -14.29 5.98
C GLU A 97 13.93 -13.57 5.51
N GLN A 98 13.00 -13.35 6.44
CA GLN A 98 11.79 -12.57 6.20
C GLN A 98 12.12 -11.08 6.21
N LEU A 99 12.17 -10.48 5.02
CA LEU A 99 12.59 -9.09 4.83
C LEU A 99 11.42 -8.17 4.50
N PHE A 100 11.42 -7.00 5.12
CA PHE A 100 10.57 -5.89 4.73
C PHE A 100 11.21 -5.13 3.57
N ALA A 101 10.37 -4.68 2.63
CA ALA A 101 10.77 -3.95 1.43
C ALA A 101 10.24 -2.52 1.48
N LEU A 102 11.15 -1.54 1.50
CA LEU A 102 10.79 -0.13 1.36
C LEU A 102 11.21 0.37 -0.03
N PRO A 103 10.28 0.85 -0.87
CA PRO A 103 10.60 1.45 -2.15
C PRO A 103 11.70 2.52 -2.11
N ASP A 104 12.67 2.44 -3.02
CA ASP A 104 13.68 3.47 -3.21
C ASP A 104 13.14 4.58 -4.12
N MET A 105 12.67 5.66 -3.50
CA MET A 105 12.11 6.84 -4.17
C MET A 105 12.91 8.12 -3.88
N LEU A 106 14.13 7.99 -3.36
CA LEU A 106 14.91 9.13 -2.88
C LEU A 106 15.42 10.04 -3.99
N ASP A 107 15.56 9.53 -5.21
CA ASP A 107 16.04 10.28 -6.35
C ASP A 107 14.85 10.68 -7.23
N GLU A 108 14.51 11.97 -7.21
CA GLU A 108 13.39 12.55 -7.98
C GLU A 108 13.60 12.42 -9.50
N ASP A 109 14.85 12.36 -9.97
CA ASP A 109 15.16 12.26 -11.41
C ASP A 109 15.29 10.79 -11.87
N LYS A 110 15.65 9.88 -10.96
CA LYS A 110 15.91 8.47 -11.28
C LYS A 110 15.57 7.54 -10.12
N SER A 111 14.28 7.39 -9.86
CA SER A 111 13.74 6.46 -8.86
C SER A 111 13.77 5.00 -9.37
N PRO A 112 14.55 4.09 -8.75
CA PRO A 112 14.53 2.67 -9.11
C PRO A 112 13.14 2.03 -8.95
N TYR A 113 12.35 2.51 -7.99
CA TYR A 113 10.98 2.04 -7.81
C TYR A 113 10.06 2.49 -8.95
N ALA A 114 10.19 3.74 -9.41
CA ALA A 114 9.44 4.21 -10.57
C ALA A 114 9.77 3.41 -11.84
N ASP A 115 11.06 3.09 -12.05
CA ASP A 115 11.50 2.21 -13.15
C ASP A 115 10.84 0.82 -13.08
N LEU A 116 10.62 0.28 -11.87
CA LEU A 116 9.91 -0.99 -11.66
C LEU A 116 8.41 -0.87 -11.98
N VAL A 117 7.74 0.17 -11.50
CA VAL A 117 6.31 0.44 -11.75
C VAL A 117 6.05 0.55 -13.25
N ASP A 118 6.84 1.36 -13.95
CA ASP A 118 6.81 1.50 -15.40
C ASP A 118 6.96 0.17 -16.13
N HIS A 119 7.87 -0.68 -15.64
CA HIS A 119 8.11 -2.00 -16.21
C HIS A 119 6.94 -2.95 -15.95
N ALA A 120 6.36 -2.92 -14.74
CA ALA A 120 5.18 -3.71 -14.38
C ALA A 120 3.97 -3.37 -15.27
N ILE A 121 3.70 -2.08 -15.50
CA ILE A 121 2.64 -1.62 -16.41
C ILE A 121 2.85 -2.18 -17.83
N LYS A 122 4.08 -2.04 -18.36
CA LYS A 122 4.41 -2.53 -19.71
C LYS A 122 4.28 -4.05 -19.82
N LEU A 123 4.63 -4.81 -18.78
CA LEU A 123 4.47 -6.25 -18.74
C LEU A 123 2.98 -6.65 -18.69
N ARG A 124 2.20 -6.02 -17.80
CA ARG A 124 0.78 -6.32 -17.67
C ARG A 124 0.03 -6.07 -18.97
N VAL A 125 0.28 -4.95 -19.63
CA VAL A 125 -0.34 -4.62 -20.92
C VAL A 125 0.01 -5.65 -22.00
N LYS A 126 1.25 -6.15 -22.04
CA LYS A 126 1.62 -7.22 -22.98
C LYS A 126 0.85 -8.51 -22.68
N LEU A 127 0.81 -8.91 -21.40
CA LEU A 127 0.08 -10.09 -20.96
C LEU A 127 -1.39 -10.00 -21.34
N LEU A 128 -2.06 -8.91 -21.00
CA LEU A 128 -3.47 -8.71 -21.30
C LEU A 128 -3.74 -8.71 -22.81
N ASN A 129 -2.91 -8.05 -23.61
CA ASN A 129 -3.06 -8.04 -25.06
C ASN A 129 -2.83 -9.40 -25.72
N ASP A 130 -2.15 -10.32 -25.06
CA ASP A 130 -1.91 -11.67 -25.54
C ASP A 130 -3.00 -12.64 -25.07
N LEU A 131 -3.58 -12.43 -23.88
CA LEU A 131 -4.68 -13.24 -23.33
C LEU A 131 -6.07 -12.83 -23.84
N ILE A 132 -6.28 -11.54 -24.10
CA ILE A 132 -7.58 -10.97 -24.46
C ILE A 132 -7.58 -10.50 -25.92
N ASP A 133 -8.58 -10.92 -26.69
CA ASP A 133 -8.81 -10.43 -28.05
C ASP A 133 -9.53 -9.07 -28.02
N PHE A 134 -8.76 -8.00 -27.75
CA PHE A 134 -9.31 -6.65 -27.76
C PHE A 134 -9.62 -6.17 -29.19
N SER A 135 -10.70 -5.39 -29.32
CA SER A 135 -10.98 -4.68 -30.58
C SER A 135 -9.91 -3.65 -30.93
N GLN A 136 -9.30 -3.04 -29.91
CA GLN A 136 -8.13 -2.17 -29.97
C GLN A 136 -7.20 -2.55 -28.83
N LYS A 137 -5.90 -2.70 -29.11
CA LYS A 137 -4.93 -3.11 -28.10
C LYS A 137 -4.87 -2.09 -26.97
N LEU A 138 -4.91 -2.59 -25.73
CA LEU A 138 -4.64 -1.79 -24.53
C LEU A 138 -3.22 -1.21 -24.61
N THR A 139 -3.06 0.04 -24.24
CA THR A 139 -1.77 0.73 -24.21
C THR A 139 -1.28 0.95 -22.78
N ALA A 140 0.02 1.13 -22.62
CA ALA A 140 0.61 1.46 -21.31
C ALA A 140 0.12 2.82 -20.79
N GLU A 141 -0.14 3.78 -21.68
CA GLU A 141 -0.64 5.11 -21.34
C GLU A 141 -2.06 5.03 -20.74
N GLU A 142 -2.94 4.20 -21.30
CA GLU A 142 -4.29 3.99 -20.77
C GLU A 142 -4.28 3.37 -19.36
N LEU A 143 -3.50 2.30 -19.16
CA LEU A 143 -3.37 1.68 -17.84
C LEU A 143 -2.75 2.66 -16.82
N GLU A 144 -1.73 3.41 -17.21
CA GLU A 144 -1.11 4.40 -16.34
C GLU A 144 -2.09 5.52 -15.93
N GLU A 145 -2.94 5.97 -16.86
CA GLU A 145 -3.98 6.97 -16.58
C GLU A 145 -4.98 6.44 -15.54
N GLU A 146 -5.47 5.21 -15.68
CA GLU A 146 -6.39 4.60 -14.72
C GLU A 146 -5.76 4.46 -13.32
N ILE A 147 -4.50 4.02 -13.23
CA ILE A 147 -3.80 3.92 -11.94
C ILE A 147 -3.65 5.29 -11.28
N ARG A 148 -3.33 6.34 -12.06
CA ARG A 148 -3.26 7.71 -11.53
C ARG A 148 -4.61 8.23 -11.07
N GLU A 149 -5.70 7.89 -11.76
CA GLU A 149 -7.04 8.27 -11.32
C GLU A 149 -7.37 7.68 -9.95
N VAL A 150 -7.06 6.39 -9.73
CA VAL A 150 -7.23 5.74 -8.43
C VAL A 150 -6.39 6.42 -7.35
N GLN A 151 -5.10 6.66 -7.61
CA GLN A 151 -4.20 7.33 -6.65
C GLN A 151 -4.65 8.76 -6.33
N ASN A 152 -5.14 9.50 -7.33
CA ASN A 152 -5.65 10.85 -7.12
C ASN A 152 -6.95 10.84 -6.30
N ASN A 153 -7.81 9.85 -6.49
CA ASN A 153 -9.02 9.70 -5.67
C ASN A 153 -8.65 9.40 -4.22
N ASP A 154 -7.72 8.47 -3.97
CA ASP A 154 -7.20 8.19 -2.63
C ASP A 154 -6.63 9.45 -1.97
N PHE A 155 -5.83 10.22 -2.71
CA PHE A 155 -5.26 11.48 -2.22
C PHE A 155 -6.34 12.52 -1.88
N MET A 156 -7.37 12.68 -2.71
CA MET A 156 -8.49 13.58 -2.46
C MET A 156 -9.29 13.17 -1.21
N GLU A 157 -9.34 11.88 -0.91
CA GLU A 157 -9.93 11.34 0.33
C GLU A 157 -8.99 11.40 1.53
N GLY A 158 -7.75 11.89 1.36
CA GLY A 158 -6.75 11.98 2.41
C GLY A 158 -6.16 10.62 2.82
N ARG A 159 -6.23 9.62 1.93
CA ARG A 159 -5.64 8.30 2.14
C ARG A 159 -4.32 8.20 1.40
N ALA A 160 -3.31 7.64 2.06
CA ALA A 160 -2.07 7.26 1.39
C ALA A 160 -2.25 5.90 0.73
N THR A 161 -1.98 5.81 -0.57
CA THR A 161 -1.93 4.51 -1.27
C THR A 161 -0.69 3.74 -0.80
N HIS A 162 -0.90 2.55 -0.26
CA HIS A 162 0.20 1.68 0.16
C HIS A 162 0.90 1.06 -1.06
N PHE A 163 2.23 0.96 -1.05
CA PHE A 163 3.02 0.46 -2.18
C PHE A 163 2.69 -0.97 -2.61
N PHE A 164 2.29 -1.82 -1.66
CA PHE A 164 1.76 -3.15 -1.99
C PHE A 164 0.53 -3.05 -2.88
N ASN A 165 -0.43 -2.18 -2.52
CA ASN A 165 -1.67 -2.00 -3.27
C ASN A 165 -1.40 -1.40 -4.64
N GLU A 166 -0.44 -0.47 -4.75
CA GLU A 166 -0.04 0.10 -6.04
C GLU A 166 0.46 -0.98 -7.00
N LEU A 167 1.43 -1.80 -6.56
CA LEU A 167 1.97 -2.86 -7.39
C LEU A 167 0.95 -3.97 -7.67
N SER A 168 0.19 -4.41 -6.67
CA SER A 168 -0.83 -5.46 -6.88
C SER A 168 -1.92 -4.99 -7.85
N SER A 169 -2.40 -3.74 -7.70
CA SER A 169 -3.41 -3.17 -8.61
C SER A 169 -2.94 -3.15 -10.06
N ILE A 170 -1.65 -2.89 -10.31
CA ILE A 170 -1.07 -2.97 -11.65
C ILE A 170 -0.97 -4.42 -12.12
N LEU A 171 -0.38 -5.30 -11.30
CA LEU A 171 -0.06 -6.67 -11.70
C LEU A 171 -1.30 -7.55 -11.87
N GLU A 172 -2.39 -7.22 -11.20
CA GLU A 172 -3.67 -7.92 -11.24
C GLU A 172 -4.70 -7.24 -12.12
N TYR A 173 -4.40 -6.04 -12.64
CA TYR A 173 -5.34 -5.24 -13.41
C TYR A 173 -6.03 -6.04 -14.51
N VAL A 174 -7.37 -6.02 -14.55
CA VAL A 174 -8.16 -6.57 -15.65
C VAL A 174 -9.14 -5.49 -16.11
N PRO A 175 -9.18 -5.15 -17.41
CA PRO A 175 -10.11 -4.15 -17.93
C PRO A 175 -11.57 -4.54 -17.68
N GLU A 176 -12.43 -3.54 -17.47
CA GLU A 176 -13.86 -3.77 -17.23
C GLU A 176 -14.51 -4.63 -18.32
N GLY A 177 -15.30 -5.63 -17.91
CA GLY A 177 -16.01 -6.52 -18.83
C GLY A 177 -15.18 -7.69 -19.37
N PHE A 178 -13.94 -7.85 -18.91
CA PHE A 178 -13.10 -9.02 -19.17
C PHE A 178 -12.84 -9.80 -17.88
N GLU A 179 -12.66 -11.10 -18.02
CA GLU A 179 -12.19 -12.00 -16.97
C GLU A 179 -11.05 -12.80 -17.57
N LEU A 180 -9.94 -12.92 -16.83
CA LEU A 180 -8.88 -13.85 -17.20
C LEU A 180 -9.31 -15.23 -16.70
N GLU A 181 -9.25 -16.25 -17.56
CA GLU A 181 -9.42 -17.63 -17.11
C GLU A 181 -8.31 -17.92 -16.10
N GLU A 182 -8.66 -18.03 -14.81
CA GLU A 182 -7.74 -18.48 -13.78
C GLU A 182 -7.37 -19.92 -14.09
N ASP A 183 -6.12 -20.15 -14.52
CA ASP A 183 -5.56 -21.50 -14.48
C ASP A 183 -5.72 -22.01 -13.04
N GLU A 184 -6.29 -23.21 -12.89
CA GLU A 184 -6.69 -23.90 -11.63
C GLU A 184 -5.52 -24.19 -10.64
N ALA A 185 -4.50 -23.35 -10.58
CA ALA A 185 -3.29 -23.57 -9.81
C ALA A 185 -2.72 -22.30 -9.14
N THR A 186 -3.55 -21.34 -8.73
CA THR A 186 -3.10 -20.26 -7.81
C THR A 186 -4.16 -19.94 -6.77
N VAL A 187 -3.80 -20.24 -5.52
CA VAL A 187 -4.32 -19.73 -4.24
C VAL A 187 -5.84 -19.77 -4.09
N ASP A 188 -6.29 -20.81 -3.38
CA ASP A 188 -7.61 -20.90 -2.76
C ASP A 188 -7.97 -19.54 -2.11
N LYS A 189 -9.00 -18.86 -2.65
CA LYS A 189 -9.58 -17.63 -2.10
C LYS A 189 -10.20 -17.81 -0.69
N ASN A 190 -9.87 -18.92 -0.03
CA ASN A 190 -10.32 -19.38 1.29
C ASN A 190 -9.26 -19.14 2.38
N VAL A 191 -8.42 -18.10 2.26
CA VAL A 191 -7.59 -17.67 3.41
C VAL A 191 -8.50 -17.18 4.54
N ASP A 192 -9.64 -16.57 4.23
CA ASP A 192 -10.65 -16.18 5.23
C ASP A 192 -11.28 -17.39 5.95
N GLU A 193 -11.68 -18.46 5.24
CA GLU A 193 -12.20 -19.67 5.90
C GLU A 193 -11.15 -20.36 6.79
N ALA A 194 -9.87 -20.31 6.40
CA ALA A 194 -8.78 -20.86 7.20
C ALA A 194 -8.56 -20.04 8.49
N LEU A 195 -8.65 -18.71 8.42
CA LEU A 195 -8.55 -17.81 9.57
C LEU A 195 -9.78 -17.91 10.49
N GLU A 196 -10.99 -18.03 9.94
CA GLU A 196 -12.21 -18.26 10.73
C GLU A 196 -12.16 -19.56 11.52
N LYS A 197 -11.59 -20.61 10.92
CA LYS A 197 -11.42 -21.91 11.58
C LYS A 197 -10.39 -21.86 12.71
N ASP A 198 -9.34 -21.05 12.58
CA ASP A 198 -8.33 -20.86 13.64
C ASP A 198 -8.85 -19.93 14.77
N LEU A 199 -9.78 -19.01 14.49
CA LEU A 199 -10.45 -18.21 15.52
C LEU A 199 -11.61 -18.96 16.22
N ALA A 200 -12.15 -20.03 15.63
CA ALA A 200 -13.26 -20.79 16.21
C ALA A 200 -12.89 -21.53 17.52
N ASP A 201 -11.61 -21.78 17.76
CA ASP A 201 -11.09 -22.40 19.00
C ASP A 201 -10.74 -21.38 20.10
N VAL A 202 -10.90 -20.07 19.84
CA VAL A 202 -10.74 -19.04 20.87
C VAL A 202 -12.07 -18.89 21.61
N GLU A 203 -12.18 -19.47 22.80
CA GLU A 203 -13.27 -19.16 23.73
C GLU A 203 -13.29 -17.65 23.97
N ALA A 204 -14.42 -17.01 23.64
CA ALA A 204 -14.67 -15.62 24.01
C ALA A 204 -14.44 -15.47 25.52
N ALA A 205 -13.53 -14.57 25.90
CA ALA A 205 -13.35 -14.20 27.30
C ALA A 205 -14.72 -13.80 27.87
N PRO A 206 -15.05 -14.20 29.11
CA PRO A 206 -16.28 -13.77 29.75
C PRO A 206 -16.32 -12.24 29.75
N ASP A 207 -17.48 -11.66 29.40
CA ASP A 207 -17.76 -10.23 29.50
C ASP A 207 -17.43 -9.76 30.93
N GLU A 208 -16.22 -9.27 31.15
CA GLU A 208 -15.94 -8.41 32.28
C GLU A 208 -16.56 -7.07 31.94
N ASP A 209 -17.71 -6.78 32.58
CA ASP A 209 -18.33 -5.45 32.60
C ASP A 209 -17.25 -4.41 32.95
N ILE A 210 -16.71 -3.75 31.93
CA ILE A 210 -15.86 -2.59 32.11
C ILE A 210 -16.76 -1.52 32.72
N GLU A 211 -16.52 -1.17 33.99
CA GLU A 211 -17.26 -0.11 34.67
C GLU A 211 -17.17 1.17 33.82
N THR A 212 -18.32 1.61 33.31
CA THR A 212 -18.45 2.84 32.54
C THR A 212 -18.13 4.03 33.47
N ASP A 213 -16.95 4.62 33.32
CA ASP A 213 -16.57 5.85 34.03
C ASP A 213 -17.46 7.02 33.56
N GLU A 214 -17.86 7.89 34.50
CA GLU A 214 -18.77 9.02 34.27
C GLU A 214 -18.19 10.12 33.36
N THR A 215 -16.95 9.95 32.85
CA THR A 215 -16.33 10.84 31.86
C THR A 215 -16.84 10.61 30.42
N MET A 216 -17.67 9.58 30.18
CA MET A 216 -18.35 9.35 28.90
C MET A 216 -19.67 10.15 28.74
N LYS A 217 -19.83 11.26 29.46
CA LYS A 217 -20.87 12.25 29.15
C LYS A 217 -20.31 13.21 28.12
N TRP A 218 -20.77 13.07 26.89
CA TRP A 218 -20.70 14.16 25.92
C TRP A 218 -21.51 15.30 26.53
N ASP A 219 -20.88 16.44 26.82
CA ASP A 219 -21.62 17.66 27.18
C ASP A 219 -22.58 17.95 26.01
N GLU A 220 -23.87 17.76 26.25
CA GLU A 220 -24.92 18.27 25.39
C GLU A 220 -24.80 19.81 25.41
N GLU A 221 -24.04 20.37 24.48
CA GLU A 221 -24.11 21.81 24.20
C GLU A 221 -25.56 22.13 23.79
N GLU A 222 -26.26 22.82 24.69
CA GLU A 222 -27.62 23.33 24.50
C GLU A 222 -27.73 24.09 23.16
N GLU A 223 -28.65 23.65 22.31
CA GLU A 223 -29.17 24.44 21.18
C GLU A 223 -29.75 25.76 21.72
N THR A 224 -29.01 26.85 21.59
CA THR A 224 -29.58 28.19 21.71
C THR A 224 -30.17 28.60 20.36
N GLU A 225 -31.50 28.59 20.27
CA GLU A 225 -32.30 29.14 19.16
C GLU A 225 -32.08 30.66 18.98
N GLU A 226 -31.63 31.01 17.77
CA GLU A 226 -31.93 32.15 16.89
C GLU A 226 -32.22 33.58 17.43
N GLU A 227 -31.48 34.56 16.88
CA GLU A 227 -32.11 35.75 16.25
C GLU A 227 -31.16 36.34 15.17
N TYR A 228 -31.40 36.04 13.90
CA TYR A 228 -30.73 36.70 12.76
C TYR A 228 -31.68 37.71 12.14
N GLU A 229 -31.33 39.01 12.17
CA GLU A 229 -32.06 40.05 11.44
C GLU A 229 -31.84 39.89 9.93
N GLU A 230 -32.93 39.62 9.21
CA GLU A 230 -33.01 39.60 7.76
C GLU A 230 -32.73 41.00 7.18
N THR A 231 -31.54 41.20 6.60
CA THR A 231 -31.32 42.33 5.68
C THR A 231 -30.71 41.82 4.40
N THR A 232 -31.54 41.73 3.35
CA THR A 232 -31.24 42.20 1.98
C THR A 232 -32.33 41.68 1.03
N SER A 233 -33.37 42.48 0.82
CA SER A 233 -34.21 42.31 -0.38
C SER A 233 -33.49 42.90 -1.60
N PRO A 234 -33.50 42.23 -2.78
CA PRO A 234 -32.89 42.77 -4.00
C PRO A 234 -33.67 43.99 -4.53
N PRO A 235 -33.00 45.00 -5.12
CA PRO A 235 -33.68 46.15 -5.71
C PRO A 235 -34.44 45.77 -7.00
N GLU A 236 -35.73 46.14 -7.09
CA GLU A 236 -36.52 46.07 -8.32
C GLU A 236 -36.28 47.28 -9.23
N ASP A 237 -36.13 47.00 -10.54
CA ASP A 237 -35.93 47.95 -11.64
C ASP A 237 -37.01 49.04 -11.77
N LYS A 238 -36.56 50.29 -11.99
CA LYS A 238 -37.29 51.34 -12.72
C LYS A 238 -36.37 52.28 -13.47
#